data_AF-A0A975DXA2-F1
#
_entry.id   AF-A0A975DXA2-F1
#
_cell.length_a   1.000
_cell.length_b   1.000
_cell.length_c   1.000
_cell.angle_alpha   90.00
_cell.angle_beta   90.00
_cell.angle_gamma   90.00
#
_symmetry.space_group_name_H-M   'P 1'
#
loop_
_entity.id
_entity.type
_entity.pdbx_description
1 polymer ?
#
loop_
_entity_poly.entity_id
_entity_poly.type
_entity_poly.pdbx_seq_one_letter_code
_entity_poly.pdbx_strand_id
1 'polypeptide(L)'
;MHRTILIIVLLGFGALSAMAMWQHGYWGIFEHQFENLAGLQVLADLGVALALVMAWMWRDARASGRHPLPWIVLTLAAGSFGPLLYLLTRRAAMPT
;
A
#
# COMPACT_ATOMS: atom_id res chain seq x y z
N MET A 1 17.82 1.49 -9.97
CA MET A 1 17.89 1.37 -8.49
C MET A 1 16.51 1.43 -7.84
N HIS A 2 15.71 2.48 -8.05
CA HIS A 2 14.35 2.59 -7.47
C HIS A 2 13.45 1.37 -7.77
N ARG A 3 13.45 0.87 -9.02
CA ARG A 3 12.62 -0.27 -9.42
C ARG A 3 13.01 -1.58 -8.73
N THR A 4 14.31 -1.83 -8.55
CA THR A 4 14.82 -3.02 -7.87
C THR A 4 14.40 -3.03 -6.40
N ILE A 5 14.51 -1.88 -5.72
CA ILE A 5 14.07 -1.73 -4.33
C ILE A 5 12.57 -2.02 -4.21
N LEU A 6 11.74 -1.46 -5.10
CA LEU A 6 10.30 -1.71 -5.12
C LEU A 6 9.98 -3.21 -5.28
N ILE A 7 10.70 -3.91 -6.15
CA ILE A 7 10.50 -5.36 -6.35
C ILE A 7 10.90 -6.14 -5.10
N ILE A 8 12.06 -5.83 -4.50
CA ILE A 8 12.51 -6.51 -3.28
C ILE A 8 11.51 -6.30 -2.14
N VAL A 9 11.07 -5.05 -1.93
CA VAL A 9 10.06 -4.72 -0.91
C VAL A 9 8.75 -5.43 -1.20
N LEU A 10 8.27 -5.42 -2.44
CA LEU A 10 7.02 -6.07 -2.82
C LEU A 10 7.07 -7.59 -2.59
N LEU A 11 8.18 -8.25 -2.93
CA LEU A 11 8.34 -9.70 -2.72
C LEU A 11 8.48 -10.04 -1.24
N GLY A 12 9.31 -9.30 -0.50
CA GLY A 12 9.51 -9.52 0.93
C GLY A 12 8.25 -9.27 1.75
N PHE A 13 7.60 -8.13 1.53
CA PHE A 13 6.33 -7.79 2.17
C PHE A 13 5.22 -8.74 1.73
N GLY A 14 5.16 -9.09 0.44
CA GLY A 14 4.24 -10.09 -0.11
C GLY A 14 4.35 -11.45 0.58
N ALA A 15 5.57 -11.95 0.77
CA ALA A 15 5.82 -13.20 1.48
C ALA A 15 5.35 -13.12 2.94
N LEU A 16 5.69 -12.05 3.64
CA LEU A 16 5.25 -11.82 5.03
C LEU A 16 3.71 -11.75 5.14
N SER A 17 3.06 -10.98 4.27
CA SER A 17 1.59 -10.87 4.24
C SER A 17 0.92 -12.20 3.93
N ALA A 18 1.45 -12.98 2.97
CA ALA A 18 0.94 -14.31 2.66
C ALA A 18 1.07 -15.27 3.84
N MET A 19 2.21 -15.26 4.53
CA MET A 19 2.42 -16.08 5.74
C MET A 19 1.49 -15.67 6.88
N ALA A 20 1.25 -14.37 7.07
CA ALA A 20 0.32 -13.88 8.09
C ALA A 20 -1.12 -14.29 7.77
N MET A 21 -1.56 -14.13 6.51
CA MET A 21 -2.89 -14.57 6.06
C MET A 21 -3.06 -16.09 6.16
N TRP A 22 -2.01 -16.87 5.90
CA TRP A 22 -2.05 -18.33 6.06
C TRP A 22 -2.26 -18.75 7.52
N GLN A 23 -1.67 -18.02 8.47
CA GLN A 23 -1.73 -18.36 9.90
C GLN A 23 -2.96 -17.79 10.61
N HIS A 24 -3.36 -16.56 10.28
CA HIS A 24 -4.37 -15.79 11.03
C HIS A 24 -5.59 -15.40 10.20
N GLY A 25 -5.62 -15.75 8.90
CA GLY A 25 -6.63 -15.26 7.98
C GLY A 25 -6.56 -13.76 7.75
N TYR A 26 -7.52 -13.20 7.01
CA TYR A 26 -7.58 -11.76 6.79
C TYR A 26 -7.99 -10.99 8.05
N TRP A 27 -8.94 -11.54 8.82
CA TRP A 27 -9.46 -10.86 10.02
C TRP A 27 -8.46 -10.86 11.18
N GLY A 28 -7.71 -11.96 11.37
CA GLY A 28 -6.73 -12.05 12.46
C GLY A 28 -5.56 -11.07 12.34
N ILE A 29 -5.36 -10.46 11.17
CA ILE A 29 -4.39 -9.35 11.00
C ILE A 29 -4.82 -8.12 11.80
N PHE A 30 -6.13 -7.89 11.94
CA PHE A 30 -6.66 -6.70 12.61
C PHE A 30 -7.03 -6.96 14.07
N GLU A 31 -7.35 -8.19 14.43
CA GLU A 31 -7.81 -8.58 15.77
C GLU A 31 -6.92 -8.02 16.87
N HIS A 32 -5.60 -8.22 16.77
CA HIS A 32 -4.64 -7.76 17.76
C HIS A 32 -4.58 -6.22 17.87
N GLN A 33 -4.90 -5.51 16.79
CA GLN A 33 -4.88 -4.05 16.77
C GLN A 33 -6.09 -3.45 17.49
N PHE A 34 -7.17 -4.21 17.65
CA PHE A 34 -8.37 -3.78 18.36
C PHE A 34 -8.33 -4.10 19.86
N GLU A 35 -7.34 -4.86 20.35
CA GLU A 35 -7.27 -5.29 21.75
C GLU A 35 -6.92 -4.14 22.72
N ASN A 36 -6.19 -3.12 22.25
CA ASN A 36 -5.74 -2.03 23.11
C ASN A 36 -5.51 -0.71 22.35
N LEU A 37 -5.33 0.38 23.12
CA LEU A 37 -5.12 1.73 22.56
C LEU A 37 -3.84 1.84 21.72
N ALA A 38 -2.79 1.09 22.01
CA ALA A 38 -1.56 1.14 21.23
C ALA A 38 -1.75 0.51 19.84
N GLY A 39 -2.45 -0.63 19.77
CA GLY A 39 -2.86 -1.25 18.51
C GLY A 39 -3.75 -0.34 17.67
N LEU A 40 -4.74 0.29 18.31
CA LEU A 40 -5.64 1.24 17.66
C LEU A 40 -4.88 2.47 17.14
N GLN A 41 -3.91 2.97 17.91
CA GLN A 41 -3.06 4.09 17.49
C GLN A 41 -2.26 3.73 16.24
N VAL A 42 -1.65 2.53 16.17
CA VAL A 42 -0.91 2.07 14.98
C VAL A 42 -1.84 1.89 13.78
N LEU A 43 -3.05 1.35 13.98
CA LEU A 43 -4.05 1.21 12.92
C LEU A 43 -4.51 2.58 12.40
N ALA A 44 -4.71 3.56 13.29
CA ALA A 44 -5.07 4.92 12.93
C ALA A 44 -3.94 5.61 12.15
N ASP A 45 -2.69 5.47 12.60
CA ASP A 45 -1.52 6.01 11.90
C ASP A 45 -1.39 5.43 10.49
N LEU A 46 -1.56 4.11 10.34
CA LEU A 46 -1.61 3.44 9.05
C LEU A 46 -2.74 4.00 8.17
N GLY A 47 -3.95 4.17 8.72
CA GLY A 47 -5.09 4.73 8.00
C GLY A 47 -4.82 6.15 7.49
N VAL A 48 -4.24 7.01 8.32
CA VAL A 48 -3.85 8.38 7.94
C VAL A 48 -2.76 8.36 6.87
N ALA A 49 -1.72 7.55 7.04
CA ALA A 49 -0.63 7.42 6.07
C ALA A 49 -1.15 6.97 4.70
N LEU A 50 -2.02 5.95 4.66
CA LEU A 50 -2.64 5.48 3.41
C LEU A 50 -3.54 6.54 2.79
N ALA A 51 -4.32 7.30 3.58
CA ALA A 51 -5.14 8.39 3.07
C ALA A 51 -4.31 9.48 2.40
N LEU A 52 -3.20 9.90 3.04
CA LEU A 52 -2.27 10.88 2.48
C LEU A 52 -1.63 10.38 1.18
N VAL A 53 -1.17 9.12 1.16
CA VAL A 53 -0.58 8.50 -0.03
C VAL A 53 -1.61 8.38 -1.16
N MET A 54 -2.84 7.98 -0.86
CA MET A 54 -3.93 7.91 -1.85
C MET A 54 -4.26 9.29 -2.43
N ALA A 55 -4.30 10.35 -1.60
CA ALA A 55 -4.52 11.72 -2.07
C ALA A 55 -3.41 12.20 -3.01
N TRP A 56 -2.15 11.90 -2.69
CA TRP A 56 -1.01 12.15 -3.56
C TRP A 56 -1.11 11.36 -4.87
N MET A 57 -1.35 10.05 -4.76
CA MET A 57 -1.44 9.12 -5.90
C MET A 57 -2.56 9.53 -6.85
N TRP A 58 -3.69 9.99 -6.32
CA TRP A 58 -4.81 10.50 -7.10
C TRP A 58 -4.43 11.72 -7.93
N ARG A 59 -3.71 12.68 -7.33
CA ARG A 59 -3.21 13.86 -8.05
C ARG A 59 -2.17 13.48 -9.10
N ASP A 60 -1.19 12.64 -8.75
CA ASP A 60 -0.11 12.20 -9.64
C ASP A 60 -0.64 11.36 -10.81
N ALA A 61 -1.63 10.50 -10.57
CA ALA A 61 -2.26 9.68 -11.61
C ALA A 61 -2.98 10.56 -12.64
N ARG A 62 -3.80 11.51 -12.16
CA ARG A 62 -4.49 12.44 -13.06
C ARG A 62 -3.53 13.33 -13.84
N ALA A 63 -2.46 13.82 -13.22
CA ALA A 63 -1.42 14.59 -13.91
C ALA A 63 -0.67 13.78 -14.97
N SER A 64 -0.55 12.46 -14.78
CA SER A 64 0.08 11.54 -15.73
C SER A 64 -0.89 10.87 -16.72
N GLY A 65 -2.16 11.31 -16.77
CA GLY A 65 -3.18 10.75 -17.66
C GLY A 65 -3.60 9.30 -17.31
N ARG A 66 -3.31 8.84 -16.09
CA ARG A 66 -3.67 7.50 -15.59
C ARG A 66 -4.92 7.57 -14.74
N HIS A 67 -5.72 6.51 -14.79
CA HIS A 67 -6.96 6.41 -14.03
C HIS A 67 -6.73 5.89 -12.59
N PRO A 68 -6.77 6.70 -11.52
CA PRO A 68 -6.26 6.32 -10.19
C PRO A 68 -6.97 5.15 -9.50
N LEU A 69 -8.23 4.84 -9.86
CA LEU A 69 -9.08 3.92 -9.08
C LEU A 69 -8.51 2.51 -8.84
N PRO A 70 -7.86 1.81 -9.79
CA PRO A 70 -7.36 0.46 -9.55
C PRO A 70 -6.39 0.40 -8.38
N TRP A 71 -5.53 1.42 -8.27
CA TRP A 71 -4.56 1.53 -7.18
C TRP A 71 -5.19 1.97 -5.87
N ILE A 72 -6.22 2.82 -5.90
CA ILE A 72 -6.97 3.23 -4.70
C ILE A 72 -7.71 2.03 -4.11
N VAL A 73 -8.45 1.28 -4.93
CA VAL A 73 -9.17 0.07 -4.50
C VAL A 73 -8.20 -0.94 -3.93
N LEU A 74 -7.05 -1.14 -4.58
CA LEU A 74 -6.02 -2.04 -4.07
C LEU A 74 -5.41 -1.54 -2.76
N THR A 75 -5.25 -0.22 -2.59
CA THR A 75 -4.78 0.36 -1.32
C THR A 75 -5.77 0.11 -0.19
N LEU A 76 -7.07 0.24 -0.46
CA LEU A 76 -8.11 0.01 0.55
C LEU A 76 -8.21 -1.47 0.95
N ALA A 77 -8.05 -2.38 -0.02
CA ALA A 77 -8.17 -3.81 0.23
C ALA A 77 -6.90 -4.46 0.81
N ALA A 78 -5.73 -3.94 0.45
CA ALA A 78 -4.45 -4.59 0.76
C ALA A 78 -3.42 -3.64 1.40
N GLY A 79 -3.78 -2.39 1.69
CA GLY A 79 -2.84 -1.42 2.27
C GLY A 79 -1.74 -1.02 1.27
N SER A 80 -0.48 -1.15 1.67
CA SER A 80 0.65 -0.61 0.91
C SER A 80 0.93 -1.29 -0.45
N PHE A 81 0.26 -2.39 -0.80
CA PHE A 81 0.37 -3.00 -2.13
C PHE A 81 -0.07 -2.05 -3.26
N GLY A 82 -1.12 -1.26 -3.04
CA GLY A 82 -1.61 -0.28 -4.01
C GLY A 82 -0.54 0.74 -4.43
N PRO A 83 0.06 1.48 -3.47
CA PRO A 83 1.13 2.44 -3.74
C PRO A 83 2.41 1.79 -4.30
N LEU A 84 2.80 0.60 -3.80
CA LEU A 84 3.99 -0.11 -4.30
C LEU A 84 3.84 -0.47 -5.79
N LEU A 85 2.68 -1.02 -6.17
CA LEU A 85 2.39 -1.36 -7.56
C LEU A 85 2.18 -0.11 -8.43
N TYR A 86 1.61 0.96 -7.87
CA TYR A 86 1.49 2.25 -8.55
C TYR A 86 2.84 2.81 -8.95
N LEU A 87 3.79 2.82 -8.02
CA LEU A 87 5.16 3.28 -8.24
C LEU A 87 5.91 2.36 -9.20
N LEU A 88 5.71 1.05 -9.11
CA LEU A 88 6.38 0.07 -9.97
C LEU A 88 5.91 0.16 -11.44
N THR A 89 4.64 0.49 -11.65
CA THR A 89 4.03 0.63 -12.99
C THR A 89 4.06 2.06 -13.52
N ARG A 90 4.45 3.04 -12.70
CA ARG A 90 4.65 4.42 -13.12
C ARG A 90 5.81 4.47 -14.12
N ARG A 91 5.56 5.06 -15.29
CA ARG A 91 6.63 5.40 -16.23
C ARG A 91 7.44 6.57 -15.65
N ALA A 92 8.76 6.45 -15.64
CA ALA A 92 9.63 7.57 -15.35
C ALA A 92 9.36 8.68 -16.37
N ALA A 93 9.19 9.92 -15.91
CA ALA A 93 9.14 11.06 -16.83
C ALA A 93 10.48 11.07 -17.59
N MET A 94 10.43 11.10 -18.92
CA MET A 94 11.63 11.38 -19.70
C MET A 94 12.05 12.82 -19.37
N PRO A 95 13.29 13.07 -18.95
CA PRO A 95 13.80 14.43 -18.86
C PRO A 95 13.81 14.99 -20.29
N THR A 96 13.05 16.05 -20.55
CA THR A 96 13.12 16.84 -21.78
C THR A 96 14.30 17.79 -21.74
#